data_AF-A0A497RHD8-F1
#
_entry.id   AF-A0A497RHD8-F1
#
_cell.length_a   1.000
_cell.length_b   1.000
_cell.length_c   1.000
_cell.angle_alpha   90.00
_cell.angle_beta   90.00
_cell.angle_gamma   90.00
#
_symmetry.space_group_name_H-M   'P 1'
#
loop_
_entity.id
_entity.type
_entity.pdbx_description
1 polymer ?
#
loop_
_entity_poly.entity_id
_entity_poly.type
_entity_poly.pdbx_seq_one_letter_code
_entity_poly.pdbx_strand_id
1 'polypeptide(L)'
;MISQTGIVAVPSSADAWTTINTFTVPADVKRISKVKFSIAADFGTSATSIRVAPIFRLLGSGLLEQSPHEYLGNFGGLSAVTAGAGVVQDNVIEYDVDIPVQTGGTIDAQVNTLDEAITAGTVRCELEFDEEAPKAKNSMSQYTDAALDTTADRWSTIGTVTVPRAGEGKSPSRIRELVIGVAPDQGTSAVSLRVGARVRLSGSGLTRSGALEFLAASAGNEIVTDGVLVYSNLTKKHKVNIPVNAGGQILIEQRVDVETPTAGTIAAGLLYE
;
A
#
# COMPACT_ATOMS: atom_id res chain seq x y z
N MET A 1 16.82 -19.67 -1.69
CA MET A 1 16.11 -18.41 -1.39
C MET A 1 17.14 -17.40 -0.96
N ILE A 2 17.20 -16.25 -1.63
CA ILE A 2 18.13 -15.15 -1.36
C ILE A 2 17.30 -13.95 -0.94
N SER A 3 17.66 -13.26 0.14
CA SER A 3 16.98 -12.04 0.59
C SER A 3 17.93 -10.85 0.53
N GLN A 4 17.47 -9.73 -0.01
CA GLN A 4 18.17 -8.45 0.01
C GLN A 4 17.31 -7.40 0.72
N THR A 5 17.93 -6.57 1.57
CA THR A 5 17.25 -5.53 2.33
C THR A 5 17.88 -4.17 2.05
N GLY A 6 17.02 -3.18 1.80
CA GLY A 6 17.36 -1.77 1.69
C GLY A 6 16.70 -0.99 2.82
N ILE A 7 17.41 0.00 3.37
CA ILE A 7 16.91 0.87 4.43
C ILE A 7 17.29 2.31 4.10
N VAL A 8 16.34 3.22 4.20
CA VAL A 8 16.55 4.66 3.99
C VAL A 8 15.80 5.46 5.06
N ALA A 9 16.16 6.73 5.24
CA ALA A 9 15.31 7.67 5.96
C ALA A 9 13.98 7.89 5.20
N VAL A 10 12.87 8.07 5.92
CA VAL A 10 11.57 8.36 5.30
C VAL A 10 11.63 9.64 4.45
N PRO A 11 10.90 9.72 3.32
CA PRO A 11 10.71 10.97 2.58
C PRO A 11 10.44 12.19 3.46
N SER A 12 11.17 13.28 3.21
CA SER A 12 11.02 14.55 3.92
C SER A 12 9.83 15.39 3.45
N SER A 13 9.07 14.91 2.46
CA SER A 13 7.88 15.58 1.91
C SER A 13 6.85 14.53 1.52
N ALA A 14 5.58 14.82 1.80
CA ALA A 14 4.46 14.06 1.26
C ALA A 14 4.42 14.18 -0.28
N ASP A 15 3.78 13.20 -0.92
CA ASP A 15 3.58 13.13 -2.37
C ASP A 15 4.86 13.15 -3.22
N ALA A 16 5.99 12.72 -2.64
CA ALA A 16 7.27 12.62 -3.31
C ALA A 16 7.86 11.21 -3.24
N TRP A 17 8.20 10.67 -4.41
CA TRP A 17 8.90 9.39 -4.50
C TRP A 17 10.37 9.54 -4.05
N THR A 18 10.75 8.72 -3.07
CA THR A 18 12.11 8.60 -2.58
C THR A 18 12.62 7.18 -2.81
N THR A 19 13.84 7.05 -3.33
CA THR A 19 14.49 5.74 -3.48
C THR A 19 14.89 5.18 -2.12
N ILE A 20 14.42 3.97 -1.81
CA ILE A 20 14.81 3.19 -0.63
C ILE A 20 16.18 2.57 -0.87
N ASN A 21 16.32 1.86 -1.99
CA ASN A 21 17.56 1.22 -2.39
C ASN A 21 17.48 0.83 -3.88
N THR A 22 18.66 0.62 -4.47
CA THR A 22 18.81 -0.04 -5.77
C THR A 22 19.40 -1.43 -5.53
N PHE A 23 18.58 -2.45 -5.78
CA PHE A 23 18.95 -3.85 -5.64
C PHE A 23 19.55 -4.37 -6.94
N THR A 24 20.59 -5.21 -6.86
CA THR A 24 21.11 -5.94 -8.02
C THR A 24 20.56 -7.35 -7.98
N VAL A 25 19.93 -7.79 -9.08
CA VAL A 25 19.39 -9.15 -9.19
C VAL A 25 20.54 -10.16 -9.10
N PRO A 26 20.55 -11.06 -8.09
CA PRO A 26 21.59 -12.06 -7.92
C PRO A 26 21.77 -12.98 -9.14
N ALA A 27 22.90 -13.68 -9.19
CA ALA A 27 23.05 -14.83 -10.08
C ALA A 27 22.05 -15.94 -9.73
N ASP A 28 21.70 -16.76 -10.71
CA ASP A 28 20.91 -18.00 -10.60
C ASP A 28 19.46 -17.85 -10.08
N VAL A 29 18.99 -16.65 -9.76
CA VAL A 29 17.58 -16.39 -9.43
C VAL A 29 16.75 -16.12 -10.67
N LYS A 30 15.46 -16.49 -10.63
CA LYS A 30 14.53 -16.34 -11.76
C LYS A 30 13.34 -15.44 -11.46
N ARG A 31 13.03 -15.22 -10.17
CA ARG A 31 11.92 -14.35 -9.77
C ARG A 31 12.14 -13.70 -8.41
N ILE A 32 11.34 -12.67 -8.14
CA ILE A 32 10.98 -12.22 -6.79
C ILE A 32 9.76 -13.02 -6.36
N SER A 33 9.83 -13.66 -5.20
CA SER A 33 8.75 -14.47 -4.63
C SER A 33 7.99 -13.75 -3.52
N LYS A 34 8.64 -12.78 -2.87
CA LYS A 34 8.01 -11.95 -1.84
C LYS A 34 8.63 -10.56 -1.82
N VAL A 35 7.79 -9.57 -1.56
CA VAL A 35 8.22 -8.22 -1.22
C VAL A 35 7.68 -7.86 0.15
N LYS A 36 8.53 -7.30 1.00
CA LYS A 36 8.16 -6.83 2.33
C LYS A 36 8.52 -5.37 2.46
N PHE A 37 7.62 -4.61 3.05
CA PHE A 37 7.83 -3.20 3.32
C PHE A 37 7.52 -2.93 4.78
N SER A 38 8.34 -2.08 5.40
CA SER A 38 8.01 -1.50 6.69
C SER A 38 8.40 -0.04 6.74
N ILE A 39 7.69 0.68 7.59
CA ILE A 39 7.97 2.06 7.92
C ILE A 39 7.96 2.16 9.44
N ALA A 40 8.96 2.84 9.99
CA ALA A 40 9.05 3.19 11.38
C ALA A 40 9.35 4.68 11.47
N ALA A 41 8.71 5.39 12.39
CA ALA A 41 9.07 6.77 12.70
C ALA A 41 10.16 6.77 13.78
N ASP A 42 11.15 7.66 13.62
CA ASP A 42 12.16 7.92 14.65
C ASP A 42 11.52 8.88 15.65
N PHE A 43 11.50 8.48 16.90
CA PHE A 43 10.85 9.26 17.95
C PHE A 43 11.82 10.32 18.49
N GLY A 44 11.61 11.58 18.09
CA GLY A 44 12.19 12.75 18.74
C GLY A 44 11.56 13.03 20.12
N THR A 45 12.11 13.98 20.87
CA THR A 45 11.68 14.32 22.25
C THR A 45 10.29 14.95 22.37
N SER A 46 9.59 15.21 21.26
CA SER A 46 8.24 15.79 21.24
C SER A 46 7.20 14.73 20.94
N ALA A 47 6.21 14.58 21.83
CA ALA A 47 5.06 13.72 21.64
C ALA A 47 4.14 14.26 20.54
N THR A 48 4.45 13.92 19.29
CA THR A 48 3.59 14.18 18.14
C THR A 48 3.17 12.85 17.54
N SER A 49 1.87 12.66 17.41
CA SER A 49 1.28 11.65 16.53
C SER A 49 1.78 11.87 15.11
N ILE A 50 2.13 10.79 14.41
CA ILE A 50 2.54 10.84 13.00
C ILE A 50 1.59 9.94 12.22
N ARG A 51 1.02 10.42 11.12
CA ARG A 51 0.19 9.62 10.22
C ARG A 51 1.01 9.10 9.05
N VAL A 52 0.74 7.87 8.66
CA VAL A 52 1.44 7.22 7.56
C VAL A 52 0.45 6.62 6.58
N ALA A 53 0.60 7.01 5.32
CA ALA A 53 -0.07 6.42 4.17
C ALA A 53 1.02 6.07 3.14
N PRO A 54 1.85 5.04 3.40
CA PRO A 54 2.99 4.74 2.55
C PRO A 54 2.54 4.00 1.30
N ILE A 55 3.09 4.35 0.16
CA ILE A 55 3.00 3.58 -1.07
C ILE A 55 4.40 3.21 -1.52
N PHE A 56 4.57 1.97 -1.94
CA PHE A 56 5.82 1.43 -2.43
C PHE A 56 5.72 1.12 -3.91
N ARG A 57 6.82 1.28 -4.64
CA ARG A 57 6.90 0.76 -6.00
C ARG A 57 8.25 0.15 -6.31
N LEU A 58 8.24 -0.84 -7.20
CA LEU A 58 9.43 -1.43 -7.78
C LEU A 58 9.52 -1.07 -9.26
N LEU A 59 10.68 -0.59 -9.68
CA LEU A 59 10.99 -0.21 -11.05
C LEU A 59 12.39 -0.71 -11.42
N GLY A 60 12.74 -0.75 -12.71
CA GLY A 60 14.12 -0.95 -13.14
C GLY A 60 14.31 -2.10 -14.13
N SER A 61 15.55 -2.20 -14.63
CA SER A 61 15.95 -3.13 -15.69
C SER A 61 15.96 -4.61 -15.28
N GLY A 62 15.96 -4.89 -13.97
CA GLY A 62 15.92 -6.23 -13.43
C GLY A 62 14.53 -6.87 -13.45
N LEU A 63 13.47 -6.10 -13.65
CA LEU A 63 12.09 -6.60 -13.73
C LEU A 63 11.76 -6.90 -15.20
N LEU A 64 11.43 -8.17 -15.49
CA LEU A 64 11.06 -8.60 -16.85
C LEU A 64 9.57 -8.38 -17.14
N GLU A 65 8.75 -8.26 -16.10
CA GLU A 65 7.36 -7.87 -16.23
C GLU A 65 7.25 -6.35 -16.37
N GLN A 66 6.29 -5.87 -17.16
CA GLN A 66 6.07 -4.44 -17.28
C GLN A 66 5.58 -3.85 -15.96
N SER A 67 6.07 -2.66 -15.62
CA SER A 67 5.47 -1.83 -14.56
C SER A 67 4.03 -1.49 -14.93
N PRO A 68 3.12 -1.39 -13.95
CA PRO A 68 3.40 -1.04 -12.55
C PRO A 68 3.51 -2.22 -11.57
N HIS A 69 4.39 -2.05 -10.58
CA HIS A 69 4.51 -2.88 -9.38
C HIS A 69 4.38 -1.98 -8.15
N GLU A 70 3.16 -1.54 -7.85
CA GLU A 70 2.85 -0.61 -6.77
C GLU A 70 2.10 -1.31 -5.64
N TYR A 71 2.50 -1.06 -4.39
CA TYR A 71 2.02 -1.75 -3.20
C TYR A 71 1.65 -0.75 -2.11
N LEU A 72 0.51 -0.96 -1.45
CA LEU A 72 0.15 -0.17 -0.28
C LEU A 72 1.01 -0.61 0.92
N GLY A 73 1.45 0.36 1.71
CA GLY A 73 2.02 0.12 3.02
C GLY A 73 0.96 -0.23 4.07
N ASN A 74 1.41 -0.40 5.31
CA ASN A 74 0.50 -0.31 6.45
C ASN A 74 0.14 1.16 6.68
N PHE A 75 -1.15 1.46 6.54
CA PHE A 75 -1.75 2.76 6.82
C PHE A 75 -2.08 2.84 8.31
N GLY A 76 -2.09 4.05 8.84
CA GLY A 76 -2.47 4.32 10.21
C GLY A 76 -1.64 5.45 10.77
N GLY A 77 -1.56 5.54 12.10
CA GLY A 77 -0.58 6.41 12.71
C GLY A 77 0.48 5.64 13.49
N LEU A 78 1.51 6.37 13.87
CA LEU A 78 2.65 5.96 14.66
C LEU A 78 2.64 6.86 15.90
N SER A 79 2.72 6.24 17.08
CA SER A 79 2.64 6.94 18.36
C SER A 79 4.02 7.11 18.96
N ALA A 80 4.32 8.31 19.45
CA ALA A 80 5.50 8.55 20.27
C ALA A 80 5.35 7.81 21.60
N VAL A 81 6.24 6.86 21.87
CA VAL A 81 6.40 6.35 23.23
C VAL A 81 7.23 7.37 24.02
N THR A 82 6.86 7.61 25.28
CA THR A 82 7.62 8.45 26.21
C THR A 82 9.11 8.16 26.11
N ALA A 83 9.95 9.20 26.11
CA ALA A 83 11.40 9.07 26.05
C ALA A 83 11.91 7.96 27.00
N GLY A 84 12.58 6.95 26.45
CA GLY A 84 13.11 5.80 27.20
C GLY A 84 12.39 4.47 26.97
N ALA A 85 11.27 4.43 26.23
CA ALA A 85 10.63 3.18 25.84
C ALA A 85 10.81 2.96 24.32
N GLY A 86 11.89 2.26 23.96
CA GLY A 86 12.14 1.87 22.57
C GLY A 86 11.15 0.79 22.13
N VAL A 87 10.09 1.18 21.44
CA VAL A 87 9.28 0.26 20.65
C VAL A 87 9.27 0.74 19.21
N VAL A 88 10.20 0.20 18.41
CA VAL A 88 10.10 0.23 16.95
C VAL A 88 9.00 -0.76 16.59
N GLN A 89 7.76 -0.28 16.41
CA GLN A 89 6.74 -1.10 15.74
C GLN A 89 7.06 -1.11 14.26
N ASP A 90 7.94 -2.04 13.87
CA ASP A 90 8.19 -2.35 12.48
C ASP A 90 6.92 -3.02 11.93
N ASN A 91 5.96 -2.21 11.47
CA ASN A 91 4.72 -2.69 10.90
C ASN A 91 5.00 -3.22 9.50
N VAL A 92 5.50 -4.45 9.43
CA VAL A 92 5.82 -5.13 8.16
C VAL A 92 4.52 -5.51 7.44
N ILE A 93 4.41 -5.14 6.18
CA ILE A 93 3.42 -5.68 5.25
C ILE A 93 4.13 -6.54 4.23
N GLU A 94 3.60 -7.75 4.00
CA GLU A 94 4.19 -8.72 3.07
C GLU A 94 3.26 -8.98 1.90
N TYR A 95 3.84 -9.13 0.71
CA TYR A 95 3.14 -9.50 -0.50
C TYR A 95 3.80 -10.70 -1.14
N ASP A 96 3.07 -11.81 -1.22
CA ASP A 96 3.47 -12.93 -2.07
C ASP A 96 3.33 -12.50 -3.54
N VAL A 97 4.43 -12.59 -4.29
CA VAL A 97 4.51 -12.18 -5.70
C VAL A 97 5.21 -13.27 -6.52
N ASP A 98 5.16 -13.15 -7.84
CA ASP A 98 5.80 -14.07 -8.76
C ASP A 98 6.32 -13.27 -9.96
N ILE A 99 7.23 -12.33 -9.68
CA ILE A 99 7.71 -11.34 -10.65
C ILE A 99 8.97 -11.88 -11.32
N PRO A 100 8.98 -12.12 -12.64
CA PRO A 100 10.16 -12.60 -13.35
C PRO A 100 11.28 -11.54 -13.34
N VAL A 101 12.53 -11.98 -13.18
CA VAL A 101 13.70 -11.08 -13.12
C VAL A 101 14.82 -11.45 -14.08
N GLN A 102 15.62 -10.45 -14.43
CA GLN A 102 16.83 -10.60 -15.22
C GLN A 102 18.08 -10.51 -14.34
N THR A 103 18.86 -11.59 -14.29
CA THR A 103 20.16 -11.62 -13.60
C THR A 103 21.07 -10.47 -14.04
N GLY A 104 21.69 -9.79 -13.07
CA GLY A 104 22.55 -8.64 -13.32
C GLY A 104 21.81 -7.33 -13.62
N GLY A 105 20.48 -7.36 -13.79
CA GLY A 105 19.66 -6.16 -13.85
C GLY A 105 19.49 -5.50 -12.48
N THR A 106 18.97 -4.27 -12.48
CA THR A 106 18.76 -3.46 -11.27
C THR A 106 17.29 -3.24 -10.97
N ILE A 107 16.93 -3.22 -9.69
CA ILE A 107 15.58 -2.94 -9.20
C ILE A 107 15.65 -1.77 -8.21
N ASP A 108 15.06 -0.65 -8.59
CA ASP A 108 14.86 0.50 -7.72
C ASP A 108 13.58 0.31 -6.92
N ALA A 109 13.71 0.19 -5.60
CA ALA A 109 12.58 0.26 -4.69
C ALA A 109 12.39 1.70 -4.23
N GLN A 110 11.17 2.21 -4.34
CA GLN A 110 10.84 3.58 -3.95
C GLN A 110 9.63 3.59 -3.01
N VAL A 111 9.56 4.65 -2.21
CA VAL A 111 8.45 4.93 -1.27
C VAL A 111 7.93 6.35 -1.51
N ASN A 112 6.62 6.52 -1.35
CA ASN A 112 5.93 7.80 -1.24
C ASN A 112 5.05 7.77 0.02
N THR A 113 4.81 8.92 0.66
CA THR A 113 3.82 9.07 1.73
C THR A 113 2.74 10.06 1.26
N LEU A 114 1.49 9.61 1.20
CA LEU A 114 0.38 10.35 0.55
C LEU A 114 -0.31 11.43 1.43
N ASP A 115 0.10 11.58 2.68
CA ASP A 115 -0.61 12.43 3.65
C ASP A 115 0.38 13.33 4.39
N GLU A 116 1.06 12.79 5.40
CA GLU A 116 2.05 13.55 6.16
C GLU A 116 3.49 13.24 5.74
N ALA A 117 4.34 14.26 5.82
CA ALA A 117 5.79 14.09 5.79
C ALA A 117 6.26 13.60 7.17
N ILE A 118 6.99 12.50 7.21
CA ILE A 118 7.58 12.01 8.46
C ILE A 118 8.92 12.74 8.67
N THR A 119 8.99 13.57 9.71
CA THR A 119 10.17 14.41 9.98
C THR A 119 11.43 13.59 10.29
N ALA A 120 11.26 12.41 10.90
CA ALA A 120 12.35 11.47 11.17
C ALA A 120 11.80 10.04 11.23
N GLY A 121 12.49 9.08 10.60
CA GLY A 121 12.06 7.69 10.54
C GLY A 121 12.83 6.89 9.50
N THR A 122 12.62 5.58 9.51
CA THR A 122 13.21 4.63 8.58
C THR A 122 12.16 3.90 7.76
N VAL A 123 12.44 3.73 6.47
CA VAL A 123 11.71 2.85 5.57
C VAL A 123 12.59 1.67 5.23
N ARG A 124 12.04 0.46 5.29
CA ARG A 124 12.70 -0.77 4.88
C ARG A 124 11.95 -1.42 3.72
N CYS A 125 12.72 -1.91 2.75
CA CYS A 125 12.24 -2.80 1.71
C CYS A 125 13.08 -4.08 1.73
N GLU A 126 12.42 -5.23 1.69
CA GLU A 126 13.06 -6.53 1.54
C GLU A 126 12.50 -7.24 0.31
N LEU A 127 13.39 -7.73 -0.54
CA LEU A 127 13.06 -8.55 -1.71
C LEU A 127 13.58 -9.97 -1.47
N GLU A 128 12.68 -10.95 -1.50
CA GLU A 128 13.05 -12.37 -1.50
C GLU A 128 13.05 -12.91 -2.93
N PHE A 129 14.18 -13.45 -3.34
CA PHE A 129 14.42 -14.08 -4.64
C PHE A 129 14.49 -15.61 -4.50
N ASP A 130 14.06 -16.31 -5.53
CA ASP A 130 14.26 -17.75 -5.65
C ASP A 130 14.59 -18.20 -7.09
N GLU A 131 14.96 -19.47 -7.21
CA GLU A 131 15.44 -20.11 -8.46
C GLU A 131 14.29 -20.80 -9.23
N GLU A 132 13.07 -20.76 -8.68
CA GLU A 132 11.91 -21.39 -9.30
C GLU A 132 11.50 -20.60 -10.53
N ALA A 133 11.13 -21.32 -11.59
CA ALA A 133 10.58 -20.65 -12.77
C ALA A 133 9.30 -19.89 -12.36
N PRO A 134 9.13 -18.64 -12.84
CA PRO A 134 7.91 -17.89 -12.60
C PRO A 134 6.69 -18.71 -13.03
N LYS A 135 5.64 -18.75 -12.21
CA LYS A 135 4.40 -19.36 -12.66
C LYS A 135 3.85 -18.49 -13.76
N ALA A 136 3.09 -19.12 -14.66
CA ALA A 136 2.65 -18.49 -15.89
C ALA A 136 1.45 -17.55 -15.64
N LYS A 137 1.64 -16.55 -14.77
CA LYS A 137 0.68 -15.60 -14.16
C LYS A 137 1.31 -14.20 -14.16
N ASN A 138 0.48 -13.17 -14.09
CA ASN A 138 0.87 -11.78 -14.02
C ASN A 138 1.01 -11.33 -12.56
N SER A 139 2.06 -10.61 -12.18
CA SER A 139 2.25 -10.12 -10.80
C SER A 139 2.25 -8.60 -10.70
N MET A 140 1.75 -7.90 -11.73
CA MET A 140 1.58 -6.45 -11.68
C MET A 140 0.62 -6.05 -10.57
N SER A 141 0.82 -4.82 -10.10
CA SER A 141 -0.06 -4.20 -9.13
C SER A 141 -0.15 -2.70 -9.36
N GLN A 142 -1.33 -2.17 -9.16
CA GLN A 142 -1.65 -0.75 -9.34
C GLN A 142 -2.33 -0.24 -8.09
N TYR A 143 -2.14 1.03 -7.79
CA TYR A 143 -2.94 1.71 -6.80
C TYR A 143 -3.59 2.98 -7.35
N THR A 144 -4.57 3.45 -6.61
CA THR A 144 -5.10 4.81 -6.72
C THR A 144 -5.47 5.28 -5.34
N ASP A 145 -5.40 6.58 -5.12
CA ASP A 145 -5.72 7.23 -3.86
C ASP A 145 -6.54 8.50 -4.07
N ALA A 146 -7.19 8.95 -3.01
CA ALA A 146 -7.92 10.20 -2.95
C ALA A 146 -8.01 10.67 -1.50
N ALA A 147 -8.44 11.93 -1.35
CA ALA A 147 -8.93 12.40 -0.07
C ALA A 147 -10.11 11.53 0.40
N LEU A 148 -10.12 11.21 1.69
CA LEU A 148 -11.21 10.51 2.36
C LEU A 148 -12.44 11.42 2.38
N ASP A 149 -13.59 10.89 1.98
CA ASP A 149 -14.80 11.69 1.87
C ASP A 149 -15.25 12.22 3.25
N THR A 150 -15.52 13.53 3.32
CA THR A 150 -16.03 14.17 4.54
C THR A 150 -17.55 14.12 4.62
N THR A 151 -18.21 13.44 3.66
CA THR A 151 -19.66 13.23 3.62
C THR A 151 -19.99 11.75 3.75
N ALA A 152 -20.79 11.39 4.76
CA ALA A 152 -21.24 10.01 4.95
C ALA A 152 -22.25 9.61 3.88
N ASP A 153 -22.37 8.30 3.66
CA ASP A 153 -23.41 7.67 2.85
C ASP A 153 -23.45 8.06 1.37
N ARG A 154 -22.35 8.58 0.85
CA ARG A 154 -22.18 8.92 -0.56
C ARG A 154 -21.06 8.09 -1.18
N TRP A 155 -21.27 7.67 -2.43
CA TRP A 155 -20.18 7.15 -3.26
C TRP A 155 -19.42 8.31 -3.90
N SER A 156 -18.11 8.32 -3.69
CA SER A 156 -17.16 9.24 -4.35
C SER A 156 -16.00 8.46 -4.95
N THR A 157 -15.37 9.03 -5.97
CA THR A 157 -14.29 8.36 -6.71
C THR A 157 -13.00 8.40 -5.92
N ILE A 158 -12.35 7.24 -5.74
CA ILE A 158 -10.93 7.16 -5.35
C ILE A 158 -10.09 7.35 -6.62
N GLY A 159 -10.41 6.62 -7.68
CA GLY A 159 -9.80 6.84 -8.99
C GLY A 159 -10.19 5.78 -10.00
N THR A 160 -9.53 5.84 -11.16
CA THR A 160 -9.70 4.87 -12.23
C THR A 160 -8.37 4.24 -12.57
N VAL A 161 -8.29 2.92 -12.51
CA VAL A 161 -7.10 2.18 -12.93
C VAL A 161 -7.38 1.45 -14.24
N THR A 162 -6.35 1.32 -15.08
CA THR A 162 -6.45 0.57 -16.34
C THR A 162 -5.76 -0.76 -16.16
N VAL A 163 -6.52 -1.86 -16.30
CA VAL A 163 -5.99 -3.22 -16.20
C VAL A 163 -4.80 -3.31 -17.15
N PRO A 164 -3.60 -3.67 -16.65
CA PRO A 164 -2.42 -3.70 -17.49
C PRO A 164 -2.60 -4.59 -18.73
N ARG A 165 -1.97 -4.20 -19.85
CA ARG A 165 -1.92 -5.02 -21.06
C ARG A 165 -0.66 -5.89 -21.03
N ALA A 166 -0.70 -7.02 -21.73
CA ALA A 166 0.52 -7.78 -21.98
C ALA A 166 1.55 -6.93 -22.76
N GLY A 167 2.74 -6.79 -22.20
CA GLY A 167 3.98 -6.53 -22.93
C GLY A 167 4.67 -7.84 -23.31
N GLU A 168 5.92 -8.01 -22.91
CA GLU A 168 6.67 -9.28 -22.99
C GLU A 168 6.18 -10.35 -22.00
N GLY A 169 5.21 -10.00 -21.14
CA GLY A 169 4.59 -10.88 -20.15
C GLY A 169 3.17 -11.34 -20.52
N LYS A 170 2.54 -12.13 -19.65
CA LYS A 170 1.14 -12.53 -19.81
C LYS A 170 0.19 -11.43 -19.36
N SER A 171 -0.92 -11.29 -20.07
CA SER A 171 -2.01 -10.41 -19.64
C SER A 171 -2.57 -10.85 -18.28
N PRO A 172 -2.88 -9.90 -17.38
CA PRO A 172 -3.72 -10.16 -16.21
C PRO A 172 -4.99 -10.90 -16.58
N SER A 173 -5.29 -11.98 -15.86
CA SER A 173 -6.50 -12.77 -16.00
C SER A 173 -7.51 -12.47 -14.89
N ARG A 174 -7.03 -12.11 -13.70
CA ARG A 174 -7.86 -11.74 -12.54
C ARG A 174 -7.18 -10.77 -11.59
N ILE A 175 -7.97 -10.14 -10.72
CA ILE A 175 -7.52 -9.58 -9.45
C ILE A 175 -7.56 -10.71 -8.43
N ARG A 176 -6.43 -10.96 -7.77
CA ARG A 176 -6.29 -11.97 -6.70
C ARG A 176 -6.36 -11.37 -5.30
N GLU A 177 -6.00 -10.11 -5.16
CA GLU A 177 -6.05 -9.40 -3.88
C GLU A 177 -6.41 -7.93 -4.11
N LEU A 178 -7.36 -7.43 -3.31
CA LEU A 178 -7.67 -6.01 -3.17
C LEU A 178 -7.13 -5.56 -1.81
N VAL A 179 -6.33 -4.50 -1.80
CA VAL A 179 -5.80 -3.90 -0.58
C VAL A 179 -6.45 -2.53 -0.41
N ILE A 180 -6.93 -2.22 0.78
CA ILE A 180 -7.55 -0.93 1.10
C ILE A 180 -6.84 -0.34 2.31
N GLY A 181 -6.26 0.84 2.16
CA GLY A 181 -5.65 1.61 3.25
C GLY A 181 -6.48 2.86 3.55
N VAL A 182 -6.67 3.18 4.83
CA VAL A 182 -7.36 4.41 5.27
C VAL A 182 -6.51 5.12 6.31
N ALA A 183 -6.27 6.41 6.13
CA ALA A 183 -5.55 7.26 7.07
C ALA A 183 -6.39 8.52 7.33
N PRO A 184 -7.31 8.51 8.31
CA PRO A 184 -8.12 9.68 8.63
C PRO A 184 -7.28 10.76 9.33
N ASP A 185 -7.55 12.03 9.03
CA ASP A 185 -6.94 13.17 9.71
C ASP A 185 -7.39 13.24 11.17
N GLN A 186 -6.45 13.62 12.04
CA GLN A 186 -6.78 14.02 13.40
C GLN A 186 -7.41 15.41 13.36
N GLY A 187 -8.68 15.52 13.77
CA GLY A 187 -9.22 16.82 14.16
C GLY A 187 -8.46 17.33 15.40
N THR A 188 -8.35 18.65 15.57
CA THR A 188 -7.70 19.30 16.73
C THR A 188 -8.36 19.01 18.09
N SER A 189 -9.45 18.24 18.10
CA SER A 189 -10.25 17.91 19.28
C SER A 189 -10.34 16.39 19.37
N ALA A 190 -9.99 15.81 20.51
CA ALA A 190 -10.11 14.38 20.78
C ALA A 190 -11.55 13.92 20.54
N VAL A 191 -11.81 13.28 19.40
CA VAL A 191 -13.10 12.67 19.08
C VAL A 191 -12.76 11.27 18.59
N SER A 192 -13.21 10.27 19.34
CA SER A 192 -13.19 8.88 18.88
C SER A 192 -13.87 8.79 17.52
N LEU A 193 -13.08 8.75 16.45
CA LEU A 193 -13.56 8.57 15.08
C LEU A 193 -13.60 7.08 14.76
N ARG A 194 -14.81 6.53 14.73
CA ARG A 194 -15.13 5.21 14.19
C ARG A 194 -15.39 5.35 12.70
N VAL A 195 -14.32 5.58 11.94
CA VAL A 195 -14.42 5.62 10.49
C VAL A 195 -14.65 4.20 9.98
N GLY A 196 -15.86 3.94 9.50
CA GLY A 196 -16.18 2.79 8.65
C GLY A 196 -16.19 3.24 7.19
N ALA A 197 -15.44 2.56 6.33
CA ALA A 197 -15.44 2.85 4.90
C ALA A 197 -15.67 1.57 4.07
N ARG A 198 -16.27 1.76 2.89
CA ARG A 198 -16.43 0.74 1.86
C ARG A 198 -15.72 1.17 0.59
N VAL A 199 -15.23 0.21 -0.16
CA VAL A 199 -14.70 0.40 -1.51
C VAL A 199 -15.54 -0.39 -2.49
N ARG A 200 -15.83 0.22 -3.63
CA ARG A 200 -16.59 -0.40 -4.72
C ARG A 200 -15.76 -0.44 -5.99
N LEU A 201 -15.74 -1.60 -6.63
CA LEU A 201 -15.13 -1.81 -7.95
C LEU A 201 -16.23 -1.94 -9.00
N SER A 202 -16.12 -1.18 -10.10
CA SER A 202 -16.99 -1.29 -11.27
C SER A 202 -16.22 -0.97 -12.56
N GLY A 203 -16.84 -1.17 -13.73
CA GLY A 203 -16.26 -0.77 -15.01
C GLY A 203 -15.93 -1.93 -15.97
N SER A 204 -15.50 -1.56 -17.19
CA SER A 204 -15.28 -2.50 -18.31
C SER A 204 -14.08 -3.43 -18.12
N GLY A 205 -13.16 -3.09 -17.21
CA GLY A 205 -12.05 -3.94 -16.81
C GLY A 205 -12.47 -5.18 -16.04
N LEU A 206 -13.69 -5.22 -15.49
CA LEU A 206 -14.24 -6.40 -14.82
C LEU A 206 -15.01 -7.24 -15.85
N THR A 207 -14.81 -8.57 -15.86
CA THR A 207 -15.54 -9.46 -16.78
C THR A 207 -16.96 -9.78 -16.31
N ARG A 208 -17.30 -9.42 -15.08
CA ARG A 208 -18.62 -9.64 -14.48
C ARG A 208 -19.43 -8.35 -14.46
N SER A 209 -20.74 -8.50 -14.59
CA SER A 209 -21.69 -7.41 -14.45
C SER A 209 -21.89 -7.02 -12.99
N GLY A 210 -22.19 -5.74 -12.76
CA GLY A 210 -22.47 -5.20 -11.44
C GLY A 210 -21.23 -4.71 -10.69
N ALA A 211 -21.50 -3.96 -9.63
CA ALA A 211 -20.46 -3.41 -8.77
C ALA A 211 -20.15 -4.37 -7.61
N LEU A 212 -18.91 -4.34 -7.14
CA LEU A 212 -18.40 -5.24 -6.11
C LEU A 212 -17.95 -4.41 -4.92
N GLU A 213 -18.58 -4.63 -3.78
CA GLU A 213 -18.32 -3.85 -2.57
C GLU A 213 -17.48 -4.63 -1.56
N PHE A 214 -16.56 -3.92 -0.92
CA PHE A 214 -15.61 -4.46 0.04
C PHE A 214 -15.52 -3.52 1.25
N LEU A 215 -15.42 -4.08 2.45
CA LEU A 215 -15.22 -3.28 3.67
C LEU A 215 -13.75 -2.89 3.81
N ALA A 216 -13.44 -1.62 4.00
CA ALA A 216 -12.11 -1.18 4.41
C ALA A 216 -11.77 -1.67 5.85
N ALA A 217 -10.55 -1.40 6.30
CA ALA A 217 -10.29 -1.43 7.74
C ALA A 217 -11.16 -0.35 8.41
N SER A 218 -11.79 -0.70 9.53
CA SER A 218 -12.44 0.29 10.38
C SER A 218 -11.40 0.87 11.34
N ALA A 219 -11.35 2.19 11.48
CA ALA A 219 -10.64 2.79 12.60
C ALA A 219 -11.37 2.41 13.90
N GLY A 220 -10.71 1.63 14.76
CA GLY A 220 -11.25 1.17 16.03
C GLY A 220 -10.85 2.10 17.18
N ASN A 221 -11.85 2.51 17.98
CA ASN A 221 -11.79 3.30 19.23
C ASN A 221 -10.43 3.92 19.61
N GLU A 222 -10.33 5.21 19.39
CA GLU A 222 -9.37 6.08 20.08
C GLU A 222 -9.75 6.16 21.56
N ILE A 223 -8.85 5.80 22.47
CA ILE A 223 -8.96 6.15 23.89
C ILE A 223 -7.77 7.05 24.20
N VAL A 224 -7.99 8.37 24.15
CA VAL A 224 -7.05 9.33 24.73
C VAL A 224 -7.28 9.34 26.24
N THR A 225 -6.66 8.40 26.93
CA THR A 225 -6.33 8.58 28.35
C THR A 225 -4.82 8.66 28.44
N ASP A 226 -4.33 9.81 28.94
CA ASP A 226 -2.92 10.06 29.27
C ASP A 226 -1.91 10.15 28.10
N GLY A 227 -2.34 10.64 26.92
CA GLY A 227 -1.40 11.00 25.84
C GLY A 227 -0.78 9.81 25.10
N VAL A 228 -1.32 8.60 25.30
CA VAL A 228 -0.89 7.40 24.57
C VAL A 228 -1.89 7.09 23.46
N LEU A 229 -1.49 7.34 22.21
CA LEU A 229 -2.19 6.81 21.04
C LEU A 229 -1.81 5.34 20.83
N VAL A 230 -2.81 4.47 20.77
CA VAL A 230 -2.64 3.07 20.35
C VAL A 230 -3.23 2.96 18.95
N TYR A 231 -2.36 2.87 17.93
CA TYR A 231 -2.80 2.77 16.56
C TYR A 231 -3.15 1.34 16.16
N SER A 232 -4.25 1.21 15.43
CA SER A 232 -4.65 -0.01 14.74
C SER A 232 -4.10 0.03 13.30
N ASN A 233 -3.71 -1.12 12.77
CA ASN A 233 -3.39 -1.27 11.35
C ASN A 233 -4.66 -0.95 10.53
N LEU A 234 -4.62 0.14 9.75
CA LEU A 234 -5.74 0.59 8.93
C LEU A 234 -5.62 0.17 7.45
N THR A 235 -4.77 -0.83 7.19
CA THR A 235 -4.71 -1.53 5.91
C THR A 235 -5.41 -2.87 6.00
N LYS A 236 -6.28 -3.17 5.04
CA LYS A 236 -7.00 -4.44 4.93
C LYS A 236 -6.79 -5.09 3.58
N LYS A 237 -6.44 -6.38 3.60
CA LYS A 237 -6.30 -7.22 2.42
C LYS A 237 -7.52 -8.11 2.25
N HIS A 238 -8.08 -8.12 1.04
CA HIS A 238 -9.16 -8.99 0.63
C HIS A 238 -8.64 -9.95 -0.44
N LYS A 239 -8.52 -11.23 -0.09
CA LYS A 239 -8.28 -12.28 -1.09
C LYS A 239 -9.54 -12.44 -1.93
N VAL A 240 -9.40 -12.24 -3.24
CA VAL A 240 -10.50 -12.21 -4.18
C VAL A 240 -10.17 -13.04 -5.42
N ASN A 241 -11.19 -13.36 -6.21
CA ASN A 241 -11.00 -14.01 -7.50
C ASN A 241 -11.91 -13.30 -8.50
N ILE A 242 -11.43 -12.18 -9.02
CA ILE A 242 -12.20 -11.28 -9.87
C ILE A 242 -11.64 -11.33 -11.29
N PRO A 243 -12.27 -12.00 -12.25
CA PRO A 243 -11.72 -12.03 -13.59
C PRO A 243 -11.76 -10.64 -14.24
N VAL A 244 -10.73 -10.33 -15.05
CA VAL A 244 -10.54 -9.01 -15.66
C VAL A 244 -10.28 -9.08 -17.16
N ASN A 245 -10.54 -7.96 -17.83
CA ASN A 245 -10.20 -7.74 -19.23
C ASN A 245 -8.98 -6.80 -19.32
N ALA A 246 -7.86 -7.31 -19.84
CA ALA A 246 -6.66 -6.50 -20.07
C ALA A 246 -6.97 -5.25 -20.92
N GLY A 247 -6.47 -4.09 -20.48
CA GLY A 247 -6.73 -2.80 -21.09
C GLY A 247 -8.11 -2.19 -20.80
N GLY A 248 -8.99 -2.88 -20.08
CA GLY A 248 -10.26 -2.31 -19.58
C GLY A 248 -10.04 -1.41 -18.36
N GLN A 249 -11.02 -0.56 -18.07
CA GLN A 249 -10.94 0.39 -16.96
C GLN A 249 -11.75 -0.10 -15.75
N ILE A 250 -11.17 0.03 -14.57
CA ILE A 250 -11.83 -0.24 -13.30
C ILE A 250 -11.96 1.07 -12.56
N LEU A 251 -13.20 1.51 -12.35
CA LEU A 251 -13.55 2.60 -11.47
C LEU A 251 -13.54 2.09 -10.03
N ILE A 252 -12.83 2.79 -9.16
CA ILE A 252 -12.75 2.52 -7.74
C ILE A 252 -13.39 3.69 -6.99
N GLU A 253 -14.38 3.38 -6.16
CA GLU A 253 -15.13 4.37 -5.39
C GLU A 253 -15.07 4.04 -3.90
N GLN A 254 -15.22 5.06 -3.07
CA GLN A 254 -15.33 4.97 -1.62
C GLN A 254 -16.72 5.37 -1.15
N ARG A 255 -17.13 4.87 0.02
CA ARG A 255 -18.24 5.38 0.81
C ARG A 255 -17.85 5.32 2.28
N VAL A 256 -17.95 6.45 2.99
CA VAL A 256 -17.83 6.49 4.45
C VAL A 256 -19.21 6.17 5.05
N ASP A 257 -19.28 5.12 5.86
CA ASP A 257 -20.52 4.61 6.46
C ASP A 257 -20.93 5.38 7.74
N VAL A 258 -19.96 5.73 8.59
CA VAL A 258 -20.20 6.33 9.92
C VAL A 258 -19.05 7.29 10.25
N GLU A 259 -19.37 8.37 10.98
CA GLU A 259 -18.42 9.36 11.53
C GLU A 259 -17.42 9.87 10.48
N THR A 260 -17.83 10.89 9.74
CA THR A 260 -17.00 11.52 8.72
C THR A 260 -15.80 12.21 9.36
N PRO A 261 -14.57 11.87 8.97
CA PRO A 261 -13.41 12.61 9.41
C PRO A 261 -13.41 14.00 8.76
N THR A 262 -12.65 14.91 9.35
CA THR A 262 -12.51 16.28 8.79
C THR A 262 -11.67 16.31 7.52
N ALA A 263 -10.75 15.35 7.39
CA ALA A 263 -9.92 15.09 6.22
C ALA A 263 -9.32 13.66 6.36
N GLY A 264 -8.52 13.25 5.40
CA GLY A 264 -7.84 11.95 5.41
C GLY A 264 -7.45 11.51 4.02
N THR A 265 -6.76 10.38 3.95
CA THR A 265 -6.41 9.72 2.70
C THR A 265 -6.97 8.31 2.68
N ILE A 266 -7.53 7.90 1.54
CA ILE A 266 -7.87 6.52 1.24
C ILE A 266 -7.12 6.08 0.00
N ALA A 267 -6.62 4.84 0.02
CA ALA A 267 -6.00 4.22 -1.14
C ALA A 267 -6.55 2.81 -1.36
N ALA A 268 -6.60 2.41 -2.62
CA ALA A 268 -6.95 1.06 -3.02
C ALA A 268 -5.88 0.50 -3.97
N GLY A 269 -5.34 -0.67 -3.65
CA GLY A 269 -4.39 -1.42 -4.47
C GLY A 269 -5.03 -2.67 -5.06
N LEU A 270 -4.81 -2.92 -6.34
CA LEU A 270 -5.21 -4.14 -7.03
C LEU A 270 -3.97 -4.97 -7.36
N LEU A 271 -3.93 -6.23 -6.91
CA LEU A 271 -2.90 -7.19 -7.26
C LEU A 271 -3.47 -8.20 -8.26
N TYR A 272 -2.79 -8.34 -9.39
CA TYR A 272 -3.22 -9.18 -10.49
C TYR A 272 -2.63 -10.60 -10.43
N GLU A 273 -3.22 -11.47 -11.27
CA GLU A 273 -2.77 -12.83 -11.61
C GLU A 273 -3.07 -13.19 -13.06
#